data_AF-A0A8K0UJK3-F1
#
_entry.id   AF-A0A8K0UJK3-F1
#
_cell.length_a   1.000
_cell.length_b   1.000
_cell.length_c   1.000
_cell.angle_alpha   90.00
_cell.angle_beta   90.00
_cell.angle_gamma   90.00
#
_symmetry.space_group_name_H-M   'P 1'
#
loop_
_entity.id
_entity.type
_entity.pdbx_description
1 polymer ?
#
loop_
_entity_poly.entity_id
_entity_poly.type
_entity_poly.pdbx_seq_one_letter_code
_entity_poly.pdbx_strand_id
1 'polypeptide(L)'
;MATQISTGTSELRDITKMERIGAHSHIRGLGLDDRLEPRANSQGMVGQAKARKAAGMILKLVQEGRIAGRAMLFAGPPSTGKTAIALGMAQSLGPDVPFTMIAASEVFSLSMSKTEALTQAFRRSIGVRIKEETEIIEGEVVELQIDRSLTGATKTGKLTVKTTDMETIYDLGTKMIDALAKEKVTAGDVIAIDKTSGKVSKLGRSFARSRDYDAMGADTKFVQCPEGEIQKRKEVVHTVSLHEIDVINSRTQGFLALFAGDTGEIKPELRNQINTKVAEWREEGKAEIIPGVLFIDEVHMLDIECFSFLNRALENELAPLVIMASNRGMARVRGTKIRSPHGLPVDLLDRVLIVSTKPYTAEDIVEIIKIRCDEEDVKLTAGALTVLTSMAEQTTLRYALNLISTSQMLARKRKSDLVDVEDLRRSYAYFMDEKRSVEWIKAQQSTLIFEEIPRHEEDSMDVS
;
A
#
# COMPACT_ATOMS: atom_id res chain seq x y z
N MET A 1 -1.47 20.35 -32.23
CA MET A 1 -0.24 20.77 -31.51
C MET A 1 -0.23 20.06 -30.17
N ALA A 2 0.53 18.96 -30.06
CA ALA A 2 0.63 18.18 -28.83
C ALA A 2 1.72 18.80 -27.94
N THR A 3 1.31 19.37 -26.81
CA THR A 3 2.21 19.86 -25.76
C THR A 3 2.90 18.67 -25.09
N GLN A 4 4.22 18.61 -25.20
CA GLN A 4 5.08 17.70 -24.42
C GLN A 4 4.87 18.01 -22.93
N ILE A 5 4.27 17.07 -22.21
CA ILE A 5 4.13 17.11 -20.76
C ILE A 5 5.49 16.73 -20.18
N SER A 6 6.20 17.68 -19.56
CA SER A 6 7.42 17.37 -18.82
C SER A 6 7.06 16.60 -17.55
N THR A 7 7.39 15.31 -17.51
CA THR A 7 7.35 14.48 -16.31
C THR A 7 8.46 14.90 -15.36
N GLY A 8 8.18 15.91 -14.55
CA GLY A 8 8.99 16.24 -13.38
C GLY A 8 8.82 15.17 -12.31
N THR A 9 9.39 13.99 -12.50
CA THR A 9 9.60 13.04 -11.41
C THR A 9 10.67 13.65 -10.50
N SER A 10 10.25 14.37 -9.46
CA SER A 10 11.13 14.62 -8.33
C SER A 10 11.37 13.27 -7.67
N GLU A 11 12.59 12.76 -7.77
CA GLU A 11 13.05 11.65 -6.94
C GLU A 11 13.13 12.13 -5.48
N LEU A 12 11.98 12.18 -4.80
CA LEU A 12 11.90 12.24 -3.34
C LEU A 12 12.15 10.83 -2.79
N ARG A 13 13.34 10.27 -3.07
CA ARG A 13 13.73 8.94 -2.57
C ARG A 13 14.31 8.93 -1.17
N ASP A 14 14.54 10.09 -0.54
CA ASP A 14 15.08 10.18 0.82
C ASP A 14 14.21 11.04 1.76
N ILE A 15 12.88 11.03 1.60
CA ILE A 15 12.05 11.20 2.80
C ILE A 15 12.11 9.84 3.46
N THR A 16 12.87 9.69 4.55
CA THR A 16 12.74 8.56 5.47
C THR A 16 11.24 8.28 5.59
N LYS A 17 10.76 7.20 4.98
CA LYS A 17 9.34 6.84 5.07
C LYS A 17 9.07 6.81 6.57
N MET A 18 8.29 7.77 7.06
CA MET A 18 7.80 7.75 8.43
C MET A 18 6.76 6.63 8.45
N GLU A 19 7.21 5.38 8.38
CA GLU A 19 6.40 4.22 8.66
C GLU A 19 6.11 4.28 10.15
N ARG A 20 5.04 4.99 10.49
CA ARG A 20 4.48 4.92 11.85
C ARG A 20 4.16 3.46 12.11
N ILE A 21 4.57 2.95 13.27
CA ILE A 21 4.31 1.58 13.69
C ILE A 21 2.79 1.37 13.70
N GLY A 22 2.30 0.66 12.71
CA GLY A 22 0.89 0.32 12.55
C GLY A 22 0.55 -0.98 13.26
N ALA A 23 -0.74 -1.29 13.36
CA ALA A 23 -1.20 -2.57 13.94
C ALA A 23 -0.68 -3.80 13.19
N HIS A 24 -0.21 -3.64 11.95
CA HIS A 24 0.23 -4.72 11.06
C HIS A 24 1.64 -4.51 10.48
N SER A 25 2.42 -3.53 10.95
CA SER A 25 3.77 -3.25 10.42
C SER A 25 4.75 -4.42 10.60
N HIS A 26 4.59 -5.17 11.70
CA HIS A 26 5.35 -6.38 12.00
C HIS A 26 5.20 -7.52 10.96
N ILE A 27 4.18 -7.49 10.11
CA ILE A 27 3.89 -8.56 9.14
C ILE A 27 4.72 -8.33 7.88
N ARG A 28 5.64 -9.26 7.60
CA ARG A 28 6.55 -9.19 6.45
C ARG A 28 6.26 -10.25 5.38
N GLY A 29 5.24 -11.08 5.58
CA GLY A 29 4.84 -12.14 4.66
C GLY A 29 3.95 -13.18 5.33
N LEU A 30 3.60 -14.25 4.61
CA LEU A 30 2.75 -15.33 5.14
C LEU A 30 3.51 -16.32 6.03
N GLY A 31 4.84 -16.29 6.06
CA GLY A 31 5.68 -17.18 6.87
C GLY A 31 5.59 -18.66 6.47
N LEU A 32 5.40 -18.94 5.18
CA LEU A 32 5.32 -20.29 4.62
C LEU A 32 6.72 -20.74 4.15
N ASP A 33 6.93 -22.06 4.07
CA ASP A 33 8.07 -22.64 3.37
C ASP A 33 7.78 -22.86 1.87
N ASP A 34 8.77 -23.39 1.14
CA ASP A 34 8.67 -23.64 -0.30
C ASP A 34 7.56 -24.66 -0.65
N ARG A 35 7.21 -25.54 0.30
CA ARG A 35 6.16 -26.55 0.21
C ARG A 35 4.77 -26.03 0.62
N LEU A 36 4.65 -24.72 0.90
CA LEU A 36 3.44 -24.07 1.42
C LEU A 36 3.03 -24.54 2.82
N GLU A 37 3.96 -25.05 3.62
CA GLU A 37 3.71 -25.38 5.00
C GLU A 37 3.96 -24.17 5.92
N PRO A 38 3.02 -23.83 6.80
CA PRO A 38 3.15 -22.69 7.69
C PRO A 38 4.11 -23.01 8.83
N ARG A 39 5.14 -22.16 8.98
CA ARG A 39 6.01 -22.19 10.17
C ARG A 39 5.28 -21.58 11.36
N ALA A 40 5.56 -22.11 12.56
CA ALA A 40 4.89 -21.71 13.80
C ALA A 40 5.00 -20.19 14.08
N ASN A 41 6.21 -19.63 13.96
CA ASN A 41 6.49 -18.21 14.02
C ASN A 41 7.48 -17.85 12.88
N SER A 42 7.02 -17.07 11.90
CA SER A 42 7.86 -16.62 10.78
C SER A 42 7.26 -15.40 10.10
N GLN A 43 8.11 -14.46 9.67
CA GLN A 43 7.72 -13.22 8.96
C GLN A 43 6.65 -12.40 9.69
N GLY A 44 6.66 -12.42 11.03
CA GLY A 44 5.69 -11.72 11.87
C GLY A 44 4.32 -12.39 11.99
N MET A 45 4.12 -13.56 11.36
CA MET A 45 2.90 -14.35 11.45
C MET A 45 3.06 -15.49 12.46
N VAL A 46 2.09 -15.62 13.36
CA VAL A 46 2.01 -16.67 14.38
C VAL A 46 0.67 -17.40 14.27
N GLY A 47 0.68 -18.72 14.45
CA GLY A 47 -0.55 -19.53 14.43
C GLY A 47 -1.28 -19.48 13.09
N GLN A 48 -2.62 -19.62 13.11
CA GLN A 48 -3.52 -19.66 11.94
C GLN A 48 -3.04 -20.57 10.78
N ALA A 49 -2.42 -21.71 11.10
CA ALA A 49 -1.77 -22.58 10.12
C ALA A 49 -2.66 -22.93 8.91
N LYS A 50 -3.92 -23.31 9.16
CA LYS A 50 -4.87 -23.66 8.08
C LYS A 50 -5.16 -22.48 7.16
N ALA A 51 -5.41 -21.30 7.73
CA ALA A 51 -5.75 -20.12 6.95
C ALA A 51 -4.54 -19.57 6.18
N ARG A 52 -3.34 -19.61 6.77
CA ARG A 52 -2.08 -19.24 6.10
C ARG A 52 -1.74 -20.17 4.96
N LYS A 53 -1.91 -21.48 5.14
CA LYS A 53 -1.72 -22.48 4.07
C LYS A 53 -2.71 -22.26 2.92
N ALA A 54 -3.99 -22.00 3.23
CA ALA A 54 -5.00 -21.67 2.22
C ALA A 54 -4.67 -20.38 1.45
N ALA A 55 -4.25 -19.33 2.16
CA ALA A 55 -3.79 -18.08 1.57
C ALA A 55 -2.58 -18.30 0.64
N GLY A 56 -1.60 -19.09 1.06
CA GLY A 56 -0.41 -19.41 0.27
C GLY A 56 -0.70 -20.19 -1.01
N MET A 57 -1.64 -21.14 -0.96
CA MET A 57 -2.08 -21.88 -2.15
C MET A 57 -2.68 -20.93 -3.19
N ILE A 58 -3.54 -20.02 -2.76
CA ILE A 58 -4.16 -19.04 -3.66
C ILE A 58 -3.12 -18.03 -4.17
N LEU A 59 -2.17 -17.63 -3.32
CA LEU A 59 -1.07 -16.76 -3.71
C LEU A 59 -0.26 -17.33 -4.88
N LYS A 60 0.14 -18.62 -4.80
CA LYS A 60 0.88 -19.27 -5.88
C LYS A 60 0.06 -19.35 -7.16
N LEU A 61 -1.25 -19.58 -7.05
CA LEU A 61 -2.13 -19.62 -8.22
C LEU A 61 -2.29 -18.25 -8.90
N VAL A 62 -2.24 -17.16 -8.13
CA VAL A 62 -2.18 -15.79 -8.67
C VAL A 62 -0.83 -15.54 -9.34
N GLN A 63 0.28 -15.93 -8.72
CA GLN A 63 1.63 -15.78 -9.30
C GLN A 63 1.81 -16.59 -10.59
N GLU A 64 1.17 -17.76 -10.70
CA GLU A 64 1.15 -18.57 -11.92
C GLU A 64 0.22 -17.99 -13.01
N GLY A 65 -0.56 -16.94 -12.71
CA GLY A 65 -1.50 -16.32 -13.66
C GLY A 65 -2.66 -17.24 -14.07
N ARG A 66 -2.89 -18.34 -13.34
CA ARG A 66 -3.88 -19.37 -13.69
C ARG A 66 -5.29 -19.08 -13.17
N ILE A 67 -5.43 -18.04 -12.36
CA ILE A 67 -6.69 -17.66 -11.74
C ILE A 67 -7.00 -16.19 -12.05
N ALA A 68 -8.12 -15.98 -12.73
CA ALA A 68 -8.79 -14.70 -12.85
C ALA A 68 -10.21 -14.83 -12.27
N GLY A 69 -10.76 -13.74 -11.72
CA GLY A 69 -12.18 -13.66 -11.39
C GLY A 69 -12.64 -14.51 -10.19
N ARG A 70 -11.74 -14.97 -9.33
CA ARG A 70 -12.11 -15.68 -8.10
C ARG A 70 -12.18 -14.74 -6.91
N ALA A 71 -13.08 -15.07 -6.00
CA ALA A 71 -13.22 -14.39 -4.73
C ALA A 71 -12.94 -15.35 -3.55
N MET A 72 -12.28 -14.83 -2.53
CA MET A 72 -12.00 -15.50 -1.27
C MET A 72 -12.66 -14.73 -0.13
N LEU A 73 -13.21 -15.43 0.86
CA LEU A 73 -13.74 -14.83 2.08
C LEU A 73 -13.03 -15.38 3.30
N PHE A 74 -12.35 -14.50 4.05
CA PHE A 74 -11.93 -14.80 5.41
C PHE A 74 -13.10 -14.57 6.37
N ALA A 75 -13.56 -15.66 6.98
CA ALA A 75 -14.62 -15.64 7.98
C ALA A 75 -14.06 -16.00 9.36
N GLY A 76 -14.47 -15.28 10.40
CA GLY A 76 -14.16 -15.67 11.77
C GLY A 76 -14.29 -14.52 12.77
N PRO A 77 -14.15 -14.81 14.06
CA PRO A 77 -14.32 -13.81 15.13
C PRO A 77 -13.45 -12.55 14.95
N PRO A 78 -13.79 -11.44 15.63
CA PRO A 78 -12.89 -10.28 15.71
C PRO A 78 -11.51 -10.68 16.24
N SER A 79 -10.47 -9.99 15.78
CA SER A 79 -9.08 -10.19 16.25
C SER A 79 -8.44 -11.57 15.98
N THR A 80 -8.93 -12.35 15.00
CA THR A 80 -8.34 -13.62 14.56
C THR A 80 -7.31 -13.50 13.42
N GLY A 81 -6.90 -12.28 13.07
CA GLY A 81 -5.87 -12.04 12.06
C GLY A 81 -6.32 -12.11 10.59
N LYS A 82 -7.61 -11.91 10.28
CA LYS A 82 -8.10 -11.86 8.88
C LYS A 82 -7.36 -10.82 8.03
N THR A 83 -7.35 -9.56 8.49
CA THR A 83 -6.63 -8.45 7.84
C THR A 83 -5.10 -8.69 7.85
N ALA A 84 -4.58 -9.31 8.90
CA ALA A 84 -3.17 -9.68 9.01
C ALA A 84 -2.75 -10.69 7.92
N ILE A 85 -3.56 -11.73 7.67
CA ILE A 85 -3.30 -12.70 6.61
C ILE A 85 -3.36 -12.03 5.23
N ALA A 86 -4.34 -11.16 4.98
CA ALA A 86 -4.44 -10.42 3.72
C ALA A 86 -3.23 -9.51 3.47
N LEU A 87 -2.74 -8.81 4.51
CA LEU A 87 -1.50 -8.03 4.42
C LEU A 87 -0.26 -8.93 4.24
N GLY A 88 -0.23 -10.10 4.89
CA GLY A 88 0.81 -11.09 4.65
C GLY A 88 0.84 -11.58 3.20
N MET A 89 -0.33 -11.74 2.57
CA MET A 89 -0.43 -12.02 1.13
C MET A 89 0.14 -10.87 0.30
N ALA A 90 -0.23 -9.62 0.62
CA ALA A 90 0.29 -8.43 -0.07
C ALA A 90 1.82 -8.37 -0.05
N GLN A 91 2.43 -8.53 1.14
CA GLN A 91 3.88 -8.51 1.31
C GLN A 91 4.57 -9.67 0.57
N SER A 92 3.90 -10.83 0.48
CA SER A 92 4.45 -12.01 -0.19
C SER A 92 4.34 -11.95 -1.73
N LEU A 93 3.45 -11.13 -2.29
CA LEU A 93 3.33 -10.92 -3.74
C LEU A 93 4.46 -10.03 -4.29
N GLY A 94 5.10 -9.25 -3.42
CA GLY A 94 6.16 -8.32 -3.78
C GLY A 94 5.65 -6.92 -4.14
N PRO A 95 6.57 -5.93 -4.24
CA PRO A 95 6.22 -4.52 -4.42
C PRO A 95 5.60 -4.21 -5.80
N ASP A 96 5.80 -5.10 -6.78
CA ASP A 96 5.34 -4.91 -8.15
C ASP A 96 3.87 -5.29 -8.38
N VAL A 97 3.28 -6.06 -7.45
CA VAL A 97 1.90 -6.50 -7.57
C VAL A 97 1.00 -5.50 -6.83
N PRO A 98 0.00 -4.89 -7.50
CA PRO A 98 -0.85 -3.92 -6.85
C PRO A 98 -1.74 -4.59 -5.80
N PHE A 99 -1.74 -4.04 -4.60
CA PHE A 99 -2.61 -4.45 -3.51
C PHE A 99 -3.44 -3.25 -3.06
N THR A 100 -4.76 -3.33 -3.26
CA THR A 100 -5.69 -2.28 -2.82
C THR A 100 -6.47 -2.80 -1.62
N MET A 101 -6.44 -2.07 -0.51
CA MET A 101 -7.28 -2.31 0.65
C MET A 101 -8.36 -1.22 0.70
N ILE A 102 -9.62 -1.64 0.81
CA ILE A 102 -10.76 -0.75 1.07
C ILE A 102 -11.57 -1.28 2.25
N ALA A 103 -12.11 -0.38 3.06
CA ALA A 103 -13.19 -0.75 3.97
C ALA A 103 -14.52 -0.69 3.21
N ALA A 104 -15.43 -1.64 3.42
CA ALA A 104 -16.74 -1.63 2.78
C ALA A 104 -17.54 -0.33 3.02
N SER A 105 -17.29 0.37 4.12
CA SER A 105 -17.87 1.68 4.42
C SER A 105 -17.39 2.81 3.50
N GLU A 106 -16.17 2.72 2.96
CA GLU A 106 -15.58 3.76 2.09
C GLU A 106 -16.28 3.85 0.72
N VAL A 107 -16.97 2.79 0.32
CA VAL A 107 -17.77 2.75 -0.91
C VAL A 107 -18.95 3.74 -0.86
N PHE A 108 -19.42 4.07 0.34
CA PHE A 108 -20.52 5.01 0.53
C PHE A 108 -19.98 6.44 0.61
N SER A 109 -19.94 7.12 -0.54
CA SER A 109 -19.53 8.52 -0.65
C SER A 109 -20.66 9.39 -1.21
N LEU A 110 -20.63 10.69 -0.88
CA LEU A 110 -21.48 11.70 -1.53
C LEU A 110 -20.89 12.21 -2.84
N SER A 111 -19.57 12.07 -3.02
CA SER A 111 -18.84 12.62 -4.17
C SER A 111 -18.93 11.75 -5.43
N MET A 112 -19.14 10.44 -5.26
CA MET A 112 -19.20 9.46 -6.33
C MET A 112 -20.18 8.34 -6.01
N SER A 113 -20.74 7.72 -7.05
CA SER A 113 -21.61 6.55 -6.89
C SER A 113 -20.87 5.33 -6.32
N LYS A 114 -21.60 4.47 -5.62
CA LYS A 114 -21.08 3.21 -5.03
C LYS A 114 -20.42 2.32 -6.07
N THR A 115 -21.04 2.22 -7.24
CA THR A 115 -20.52 1.46 -8.39
C THR A 115 -19.23 2.06 -8.91
N GLU A 116 -19.09 3.38 -8.92
CA GLU A 116 -17.88 4.05 -9.35
C GLU A 116 -16.75 3.84 -8.35
N ALA A 117 -17.02 3.96 -7.04
CA ALA A 117 -16.04 3.68 -5.99
C ALA A 117 -15.49 2.24 -6.09
N LEU A 118 -16.37 1.25 -6.28
CA LEU A 118 -15.96 -0.14 -6.50
C LEU A 118 -15.19 -0.30 -7.83
N THR A 119 -15.62 0.35 -8.91
CA THR A 119 -14.91 0.26 -10.19
C THR A 119 -13.49 0.83 -10.08
N GLN A 120 -13.32 1.95 -9.38
CA GLN A 120 -12.00 2.52 -9.10
C GLN A 120 -11.14 1.55 -8.27
N ALA A 121 -11.70 0.92 -7.25
CA ALA A 121 -10.98 -0.08 -6.44
C ALA A 121 -10.52 -1.30 -7.26
N PHE A 122 -11.37 -1.80 -8.17
CA PHE A 122 -11.00 -2.87 -9.11
C PHE A 122 -9.85 -2.43 -10.03
N ARG A 123 -9.95 -1.23 -10.62
CA ARG A 123 -8.94 -0.71 -11.55
C ARG A 123 -7.62 -0.33 -10.88
N ARG A 124 -7.64 0.08 -9.61
CA ARG A 124 -6.42 0.26 -8.79
C ARG A 124 -5.71 -1.07 -8.54
N SER A 125 -6.47 -2.15 -8.47
CA SER A 125 -5.94 -3.51 -8.21
C SER A 125 -5.46 -4.23 -9.47
N ILE A 126 -5.44 -3.57 -10.63
CA ILE A 126 -4.91 -4.14 -11.87
C ILE A 126 -3.74 -3.27 -12.32
N GLY A 127 -2.56 -3.87 -12.40
CA GLY A 127 -1.33 -3.20 -12.80
C GLY A 127 -1.03 -3.44 -14.26
N VAL A 128 -0.43 -2.44 -14.90
CA VAL A 128 0.15 -2.53 -16.23
C VAL A 128 1.64 -2.22 -16.08
N ARG A 129 2.46 -3.22 -16.33
CA ARG A 129 3.92 -3.11 -16.33
C ARG A 129 4.37 -2.78 -17.74
N ILE A 130 4.91 -1.59 -17.91
CA ILE A 130 5.42 -1.08 -19.17
C ILE A 130 6.94 -1.14 -19.12
N LYS A 131 7.53 -1.75 -20.15
CA LYS A 131 8.97 -1.81 -20.32
C LYS A 131 9.38 -0.76 -21.33
N GLU A 132 10.18 0.21 -20.89
CA GLU A 132 10.68 1.27 -21.76
C GLU A 132 12.21 1.21 -21.81
N GLU A 133 12.76 1.13 -23.01
CA GLU A 133 14.20 1.25 -23.22
C GLU A 133 14.56 2.73 -23.36
N THR A 134 15.40 3.22 -22.46
CA THR A 134 15.90 4.60 -22.49
C THR A 134 17.42 4.61 -22.68
N GLU A 135 17.91 5.50 -23.54
CA GLU A 135 19.34 5.75 -23.69
C GLU A 135 19.75 6.85 -22.70
N ILE A 136 20.60 6.49 -21.74
CA ILE A 136 21.09 7.39 -20.70
C ILE A 136 22.58 7.65 -20.94
N ILE A 137 22.97 8.92 -20.87
CA ILE A 137 24.36 9.37 -20.87
C ILE A 137 24.75 9.64 -19.42
N GLU A 138 25.71 8.90 -18.89
CA GLU A 138 26.17 9.03 -17.51
C GLU A 138 27.67 9.29 -17.48
N GLY A 139 28.09 10.34 -16.75
CA GLY A 139 29.51 10.64 -16.60
C GLY A 139 29.80 11.89 -15.77
N GLU A 140 31.08 12.12 -15.50
CA GLU A 140 31.59 13.33 -14.86
C GLU A 140 31.75 14.45 -15.89
N VAL A 141 31.24 15.64 -15.57
CA VAL A 141 31.43 16.84 -16.39
C VAL A 141 32.84 17.36 -16.20
N VAL A 142 33.65 17.35 -17.26
CA VAL A 142 35.00 17.91 -17.26
C VAL A 142 34.96 19.42 -17.46
N GLU A 143 34.15 19.84 -18.44
CA GLU A 143 34.02 21.23 -18.87
C GLU A 143 32.64 21.48 -19.48
N LEU A 144 32.09 22.67 -19.26
CA LEU A 144 30.85 23.16 -19.85
C LEU A 144 31.09 24.57 -20.40
N GLN A 145 31.09 24.69 -21.73
CA GLN A 145 31.22 25.96 -22.44
C GLN A 145 29.85 26.37 -22.98
N ILE A 146 29.43 27.61 -22.72
CA ILE A 146 28.15 28.14 -23.21
C ILE A 146 28.42 29.46 -23.92
N ASP A 147 28.27 29.45 -25.24
CA ASP A 147 28.35 30.63 -26.09
C ASP A 147 26.97 31.30 -26.17
N ARG A 148 26.91 32.55 -25.73
CA ARG A 148 25.71 33.39 -25.86
C ARG A 148 25.96 34.45 -26.92
N SER A 149 25.06 34.54 -27.90
CA SER A 149 25.06 35.67 -28.83
C SER A 149 24.83 36.98 -28.07
N LEU A 150 25.41 38.08 -28.56
CA LEU A 150 25.34 39.43 -27.96
C LEU A 150 23.88 39.94 -27.79
N THR A 151 22.93 39.40 -28.56
CA THR A 151 21.50 39.71 -28.49
C THR A 151 20.69 38.74 -27.63
N GLY A 152 21.31 37.70 -27.06
CA GLY A 152 20.69 36.73 -26.15
C GLY A 152 19.72 35.73 -26.77
N ALA A 153 19.44 35.81 -28.07
CA ALA A 153 18.40 35.02 -28.74
C ALA A 153 18.80 33.55 -29.03
N THR A 154 20.09 33.26 -29.22
CA THR A 154 20.61 31.91 -29.46
C THR A 154 21.72 31.59 -28.47
N LYS A 155 21.61 30.41 -27.85
CA LYS A 155 22.63 29.82 -26.97
C LYS A 155 23.09 28.52 -27.62
N THR A 156 24.40 28.39 -27.83
CA THR A 156 25.05 27.15 -28.22
C THR A 156 26.06 26.78 -27.15
N GLY A 157 26.35 25.51 -26.95
CA GLY A 157 27.30 25.11 -25.92
C GLY A 157 28.00 23.81 -26.26
N LYS A 158 29.09 23.54 -25.56
CA LYS A 158 29.83 22.28 -25.63
C LYS A 158 29.94 21.72 -24.22
N LEU A 159 29.66 20.43 -24.08
CA LEU A 159 29.76 19.69 -22.84
C LEU A 159 30.77 18.56 -23.01
N THR A 160 31.81 18.57 -22.21
CA THR A 160 32.79 17.48 -22.17
C THR A 160 32.46 16.59 -20.97
N VAL A 161 32.13 15.32 -21.26
CA VAL A 161 31.78 14.31 -20.25
C VAL A 161 32.81 13.19 -20.30
N LYS A 162 33.24 12.71 -19.13
CA LYS A 162 34.14 11.56 -19.01
C LYS A 162 33.57 10.47 -18.10
N THR A 163 33.90 9.23 -18.42
CA THR A 163 33.88 8.07 -17.50
C THR A 163 35.33 7.71 -17.16
N THR A 164 35.54 6.61 -16.43
CA THR A 164 36.90 6.07 -16.23
C THR A 164 37.56 5.63 -17.53
N ASP A 165 36.76 5.23 -18.52
CA ASP A 165 37.24 4.53 -19.70
C ASP A 165 37.25 5.41 -20.96
N MET A 166 36.38 6.43 -21.00
CA MET A 166 36.17 7.27 -22.18
C MET A 166 35.96 8.73 -21.83
N GLU A 167 36.27 9.62 -22.78
CA GLU A 167 35.95 11.05 -22.72
C GLU A 167 35.34 11.47 -24.05
N THR A 168 34.19 12.15 -24.01
CA THR A 168 33.47 12.60 -25.21
C THR A 168 32.97 14.03 -25.06
N ILE A 169 32.90 14.72 -26.21
CA ILE A 169 32.43 16.11 -26.31
C ILE A 169 31.07 16.09 -27.02
N TYR A 170 30.07 16.70 -26.41
CA TYR A 170 28.72 16.86 -26.94
C TYR A 170 28.43 18.33 -27.24
N ASP A 171 27.93 18.61 -28.44
CA ASP A 171 27.36 19.92 -28.76
C ASP A 171 25.93 20.02 -28.19
N LEU A 172 25.69 21.09 -27.44
CA LEU A 172 24.43 21.34 -26.73
C LEU A 172 23.54 22.33 -27.49
N GLY A 173 22.28 21.96 -27.66
CA GLY A 173 21.22 22.87 -28.08
C GLY A 173 20.69 23.74 -26.93
N THR A 174 19.90 24.76 -27.28
CA THR A 174 19.30 25.72 -26.33
C THR A 174 18.54 25.06 -25.17
N LYS A 175 17.69 24.06 -25.46
CA LYS A 175 16.91 23.33 -24.44
C LYS A 175 17.78 22.61 -23.41
N MET A 176 18.88 21.99 -23.86
CA MET A 176 19.80 21.27 -22.96
C MET A 176 20.59 22.24 -22.09
N ILE A 177 20.99 23.39 -22.64
CA ILE A 177 21.67 24.45 -21.88
C ILE A 177 20.75 24.97 -20.78
N ASP A 178 19.47 25.20 -21.07
CA ASP A 178 18.51 25.66 -20.07
C ASP A 178 18.24 24.57 -19.00
N ALA A 179 18.22 23.29 -19.37
CA ALA A 179 18.10 22.18 -18.42
C ALA A 179 19.32 22.05 -17.50
N LEU A 180 20.54 22.12 -18.04
CA LEU A 180 21.78 22.11 -17.27
C LEU A 180 21.88 23.34 -16.34
N ALA A 181 21.44 24.51 -16.81
CA ALA A 181 21.39 25.73 -16.02
C ALA A 181 20.36 25.65 -14.88
N LYS A 182 19.20 25.02 -15.13
CA LYS A 182 18.15 24.78 -14.13
C LYS A 182 18.65 23.89 -12.99
N GLU A 183 19.37 22.83 -13.32
CA GLU A 183 19.98 21.90 -12.35
C GLU A 183 21.32 22.42 -11.77
N LYS A 184 21.77 23.61 -12.18
CA LYS A 184 23.03 24.25 -11.75
C LYS A 184 24.24 23.30 -11.87
N VAL A 185 24.35 22.66 -13.04
CA VAL A 185 25.47 21.76 -13.34
C VAL A 185 26.76 22.55 -13.55
N THR A 186 27.83 22.07 -12.92
CA THR A 186 29.17 22.66 -12.94
C THR A 186 30.23 21.60 -13.24
N ALA A 187 31.44 22.03 -13.60
CA ALA A 187 32.56 21.11 -13.80
C ALA A 187 32.89 20.34 -12.49
N GLY A 188 33.06 19.03 -12.62
CA GLY A 188 33.24 18.08 -11.52
C GLY A 188 31.95 17.46 -10.99
N ASP A 189 30.77 17.81 -11.51
CA ASP A 189 29.53 17.13 -11.19
C ASP A 189 29.38 15.83 -11.99
N VAL A 190 28.82 14.79 -11.37
CA VAL A 190 28.40 13.56 -12.04
C VAL A 190 26.93 13.70 -12.40
N ILE A 191 26.61 13.59 -13.69
CA ILE A 191 25.27 13.78 -14.22
C ILE A 191 24.79 12.56 -14.99
N ALA A 192 23.48 12.36 -14.99
CA ALA A 192 22.77 11.44 -15.87
C ALA A 192 21.81 12.24 -16.76
N ILE A 193 21.95 12.10 -18.08
CA ILE A 193 21.10 12.73 -19.08
C ILE A 193 20.33 11.64 -19.81
N ASP A 194 19.01 11.67 -19.72
CA ASP A 194 18.15 10.86 -20.57
C ASP A 194 18.04 11.53 -21.94
N LYS A 195 18.50 10.83 -22.98
CA LYS A 195 18.58 11.34 -24.35
C LYS A 195 17.21 11.54 -24.99
N THR A 196 16.21 10.76 -24.58
CA THR A 196 14.85 10.82 -25.13
C THR A 196 14.05 11.95 -24.50
N SER A 197 14.09 12.06 -23.15
CA SER A 197 13.34 13.09 -22.43
C SER A 197 14.08 14.44 -22.35
N GLY A 198 15.40 14.45 -22.50
CA GLY A 198 16.24 15.62 -22.25
C GLY A 198 16.32 16.01 -20.77
N LYS A 199 15.87 15.13 -19.86
CA LYS A 199 15.94 15.36 -18.42
C LYS A 199 17.39 15.16 -17.95
N VAL A 200 17.91 16.19 -17.30
CA VAL A 200 19.22 16.16 -16.64
C VAL A 200 19.01 15.90 -15.15
N SER A 201 19.75 14.95 -14.59
CA SER A 201 19.75 14.65 -13.15
C SER A 201 21.17 14.73 -12.62
N LYS A 202 21.38 15.54 -11.58
CA LYS A 202 22.68 15.66 -10.89
C LYS A 202 22.77 14.58 -9.82
N LEU A 203 23.60 13.56 -10.06
CA LEU A 203 23.78 12.43 -9.13
C LEU A 203 24.63 12.82 -7.92
N GLY A 204 25.60 13.70 -8.13
CA GLY A 204 26.46 14.23 -7.08
C GLY A 204 27.70 14.89 -7.64
N ARG A 205 28.72 15.04 -6.79
CA ARG A 205 30.00 15.63 -7.17
C ARG A 205 31.11 14.59 -7.12
N SER A 206 32.02 14.61 -8.10
CA SER A 206 33.16 13.72 -8.16
C SER A 206 34.11 13.95 -6.97
N PHE A 207 34.59 12.86 -6.37
CA PHE A 207 35.58 12.91 -5.29
C PHE A 207 36.88 13.63 -5.72
N ALA A 208 37.26 13.51 -7.00
CA ALA A 208 38.53 14.02 -7.52
C ALA A 208 38.59 15.57 -7.53
N ARG A 209 37.45 16.26 -7.67
CA ARG A 209 37.36 17.72 -7.72
C ARG A 209 36.70 18.33 -6.48
N SER A 210 36.68 17.59 -5.38
CA SER A 210 36.10 18.03 -4.10
C SER A 210 36.86 19.16 -3.41
N ARG A 211 38.13 19.43 -3.81
CA ARG A 211 38.98 20.44 -3.16
C ARG A 211 38.99 21.82 -3.83
N ASP A 212 38.48 21.93 -5.06
CA ASP A 212 38.63 23.14 -5.87
C ASP A 212 37.59 24.23 -5.56
N TYR A 213 36.62 23.97 -4.67
CA TYR A 213 35.53 24.90 -4.36
C TYR A 213 35.35 25.08 -2.84
N ASP A 214 35.63 26.29 -2.38
CA ASP A 214 35.66 26.70 -0.96
C ASP A 214 34.26 26.93 -0.35
N ALA A 215 33.22 27.03 -1.20
CA ALA A 215 31.83 27.26 -0.79
C ALA A 215 30.95 26.03 -1.09
N MET A 216 31.19 24.92 -0.39
CA MET A 216 30.35 23.72 -0.47
C MET A 216 29.14 23.87 0.45
N GLY A 217 27.93 23.66 -0.08
CA GLY A 217 26.74 23.48 0.75
C GLY A 217 26.82 22.16 1.54
N ALA A 218 26.24 22.14 2.74
CA ALA A 218 26.24 20.99 3.65
C ALA A 218 25.62 19.70 3.05
N ASP A 219 24.86 19.80 1.96
CA ASP A 219 24.13 18.71 1.30
C ASP A 219 24.81 18.16 0.02
N THR A 220 26.08 18.46 -0.23
CA THR A 220 26.78 17.97 -1.43
C THR A 220 27.10 16.47 -1.32
N LYS A 221 26.31 15.62 -2.00
CA LYS A 221 26.57 14.18 -2.11
C LYS A 221 27.78 13.93 -3.03
N PHE A 222 28.80 13.24 -2.52
CA PHE A 222 29.97 12.84 -3.30
C PHE A 222 29.75 11.45 -3.92
N VAL A 223 30.05 11.34 -5.21
CA VAL A 223 29.86 10.12 -6.01
C VAL A 223 31.14 9.82 -6.78
N GLN A 224 31.45 8.55 -6.99
CA GLN A 224 32.60 8.14 -7.79
C GLN A 224 32.35 8.41 -9.28
N CYS A 225 33.43 8.56 -10.05
CA CYS A 225 33.34 8.65 -11.50
C CYS A 225 32.70 7.36 -12.04
N PRO A 226 31.66 7.45 -12.88
CA PRO A 226 31.03 6.26 -13.45
C PRO A 226 32.02 5.48 -14.33
N GLU A 227 31.96 4.15 -14.23
CA GLU A 227 32.78 3.23 -15.04
C GLU A 227 32.04 2.79 -16.31
N GLY A 228 32.80 2.37 -17.33
CA GLY A 228 32.27 1.85 -18.59
C GLY A 228 32.00 2.92 -19.66
N GLU A 229 31.18 2.53 -20.63
CA GLU A 229 30.75 3.41 -21.72
C GLU A 229 29.89 4.58 -21.19
N ILE A 230 30.11 5.77 -21.74
CA ILE A 230 29.37 7.00 -21.40
C ILE A 230 27.88 6.87 -21.74
N GLN A 231 27.54 6.18 -22.82
CA GLN A 231 26.15 5.98 -23.26
C GLN A 231 25.73 4.56 -22.91
N LYS A 232 24.71 4.43 -22.06
CA LYS A 232 24.18 3.14 -21.60
C LYS A 232 22.72 3.02 -22.01
N ARG A 233 22.32 1.82 -22.45
CA ARG A 233 20.92 1.47 -22.62
C ARG A 233 20.39 0.89 -21.32
N LYS A 234 19.34 1.51 -20.78
CA LYS A 234 18.69 1.06 -19.55
C LYS A 234 17.23 0.77 -19.82
N GLU A 235 16.83 -0.48 -19.59
CA GLU A 235 15.42 -0.85 -19.52
C GLU A 235 14.87 -0.36 -18.17
N VAL A 236 13.91 0.56 -18.22
CA VAL A 236 13.19 1.05 -17.05
C VAL A 236 11.81 0.42 -17.08
N VAL A 237 11.50 -0.31 -16.01
CA VAL A 237 10.19 -0.94 -15.83
C VAL A 237 9.33 -0.02 -14.98
N HIS A 238 8.21 0.41 -15.54
CA HIS A 238 7.20 1.21 -14.85
C HIS A 238 5.95 0.37 -14.61
N THR A 239 5.53 0.27 -13.36
CA THR A 239 4.25 -0.37 -13.00
C THR A 239 3.25 0.73 -12.68
N VAL A 240 2.16 0.80 -13.43
CA VAL A 240 1.09 1.80 -13.27
C VAL A 240 -0.25 1.08 -13.20
N SER A 241 -1.16 1.50 -12.33
CA SER A 241 -2.50 0.93 -12.25
C SER A 241 -3.40 1.41 -13.39
N LEU A 242 -4.40 0.61 -13.78
CA LEU A 242 -5.39 1.02 -14.78
C LEU A 242 -6.15 2.28 -14.35
N HIS A 243 -6.39 2.45 -13.05
CA HIS A 243 -7.04 3.64 -12.52
C HIS A 243 -6.20 4.91 -12.70
N GLU A 244 -4.88 4.83 -12.51
CA GLU A 244 -3.99 5.98 -12.75
C GLU A 244 -4.02 6.39 -14.22
N ILE A 245 -3.99 5.42 -15.14
CA ILE A 245 -4.10 5.67 -16.59
C ILE A 245 -5.45 6.34 -16.90
N ASP A 246 -6.55 5.89 -16.29
CA ASP A 246 -7.87 6.51 -16.48
C ASP A 246 -7.87 7.99 -16.06
N VAL A 247 -7.39 8.29 -14.84
CA VAL A 247 -7.44 9.64 -14.29
C VAL A 247 -6.56 10.60 -15.10
N ILE A 248 -5.36 10.15 -15.49
CA ILE A 248 -4.43 10.93 -16.31
C ILE A 248 -5.05 11.29 -17.66
N ASN A 249 -5.74 10.35 -18.30
CA ASN A 249 -6.37 10.59 -19.60
C ASN A 249 -7.75 11.27 -19.52
N SER A 250 -8.36 11.34 -18.33
CA SER A 250 -9.67 11.96 -18.15
C SER A 250 -9.62 13.49 -18.03
N ARG A 251 -8.51 14.07 -17.56
CA ARG A 251 -8.39 15.52 -17.30
C ARG A 251 -7.05 16.06 -17.81
N THR A 252 -7.03 17.32 -18.27
CA THR A 252 -5.81 17.99 -18.76
C THR A 252 -4.71 18.12 -17.70
N GLN A 253 -5.08 18.12 -16.41
CA GLN A 253 -4.17 18.02 -15.25
C GLN A 253 -4.46 16.77 -14.41
N GLY A 254 -4.77 15.64 -15.06
CA GLY A 254 -5.15 14.40 -14.37
C GLY A 254 -4.10 13.88 -13.39
N PHE A 255 -2.81 14.12 -13.65
CA PHE A 255 -1.74 13.75 -12.72
C PHE A 255 -1.88 14.42 -11.35
N LEU A 256 -2.26 15.70 -11.30
CA LEU A 256 -2.43 16.42 -10.02
C LEU A 256 -3.67 15.91 -9.25
N ALA A 257 -4.71 15.51 -9.98
CA ALA A 257 -5.93 14.96 -9.38
C ALA A 257 -5.70 13.65 -8.61
N LEU A 258 -4.71 12.85 -9.02
CA LEU A 258 -4.30 11.64 -8.28
C LEU A 258 -3.83 11.97 -6.85
N PHE A 259 -3.16 13.10 -6.66
CA PHE A 259 -2.68 13.54 -5.34
C PHE A 259 -3.74 14.32 -4.55
N ALA A 260 -4.63 15.02 -5.25
CA ALA A 260 -5.69 15.79 -4.61
C ALA A 260 -6.87 14.92 -4.13
N GLY A 261 -7.02 13.71 -4.68
CA GLY A 261 -8.15 12.81 -4.36
C GLY A 261 -9.47 13.17 -5.04
N ASP A 262 -9.53 14.32 -5.72
CA ASP A 262 -10.67 14.73 -6.54
C ASP A 262 -10.61 14.12 -7.95
N THR A 263 -10.77 12.80 -8.02
CA THR A 263 -10.81 12.09 -9.30
C THR A 263 -12.17 12.24 -10.00
N GLY A 264 -13.25 12.39 -9.23
CA GLY A 264 -14.62 12.42 -9.74
C GLY A 264 -15.02 11.09 -10.41
N GLU A 265 -16.15 11.09 -11.11
CA GLU A 265 -16.60 9.93 -11.89
C GLU A 265 -15.97 9.92 -13.28
N ILE A 266 -15.43 8.77 -13.68
CA ILE A 266 -14.77 8.60 -14.98
C ILE A 266 -15.75 7.96 -15.97
N LYS A 267 -15.85 8.58 -17.15
CA LYS A 267 -16.76 8.13 -18.22
C LYS A 267 -16.42 6.71 -18.70
N PRO A 268 -17.43 5.83 -18.90
CA PRO A 268 -17.22 4.47 -19.39
C PRO A 268 -16.55 4.41 -20.78
N GLU A 269 -16.82 5.38 -21.66
CA GLU A 269 -16.24 5.39 -23.01
C GLU A 269 -14.73 5.53 -22.97
N LEU A 270 -14.21 6.35 -22.05
CA LEU A 270 -12.77 6.52 -21.84
C LEU A 270 -12.14 5.22 -21.33
N ARG A 271 -12.79 4.55 -20.37
CA ARG A 271 -12.31 3.27 -19.85
C ARG A 271 -12.23 2.20 -20.95
N ASN A 272 -13.22 2.15 -21.82
CA ASN A 272 -13.22 1.23 -22.95
C ASN A 272 -12.08 1.52 -23.92
N GLN A 273 -11.84 2.80 -24.26
CA GLN A 273 -10.70 3.19 -25.09
C GLN A 273 -9.36 2.80 -24.47
N ILE A 274 -9.21 2.98 -23.15
CA ILE A 274 -8.00 2.60 -22.42
C ILE A 274 -7.83 1.08 -22.41
N ASN A 275 -8.90 0.33 -22.16
CA ASN A 275 -8.86 -1.13 -22.19
C ASN A 275 -8.42 -1.67 -23.56
N THR A 276 -8.91 -1.08 -24.66
CA THR A 276 -8.48 -1.43 -26.02
C THR A 276 -6.99 -1.15 -26.22
N LYS A 277 -6.50 0.03 -25.83
CA LYS A 277 -5.08 0.37 -25.95
C LYS A 277 -4.17 -0.52 -25.11
N VAL A 278 -4.60 -0.87 -23.89
CA VAL A 278 -3.83 -1.77 -23.02
C VAL A 278 -3.82 -3.20 -23.59
N ALA A 279 -4.91 -3.64 -24.22
CA ALA A 279 -4.93 -4.90 -24.95
C ALA A 279 -3.97 -4.89 -26.15
N GLU A 280 -3.95 -3.82 -26.94
CA GLU A 280 -2.98 -3.62 -28.03
C GLU A 280 -1.53 -3.66 -27.52
N TRP A 281 -1.22 -2.95 -26.43
CA TRP A 281 0.13 -2.98 -25.84
C TRP A 281 0.54 -4.36 -25.32
N ARG A 282 -0.43 -5.15 -24.85
CA ARG A 282 -0.21 -6.53 -24.44
C ARG A 282 0.08 -7.42 -25.65
N GLU A 283 -0.68 -7.28 -26.73
CA GLU A 283 -0.48 -8.03 -27.98
C GLU A 283 0.86 -7.69 -28.66
N GLU A 284 1.27 -6.42 -28.61
CA GLU A 284 2.56 -5.94 -29.10
C GLU A 284 3.74 -6.32 -28.19
N GLY A 285 3.48 -6.86 -26.99
CA GLY A 285 4.51 -7.20 -26.00
C GLY A 285 5.20 -5.99 -25.34
N LYS A 286 4.66 -4.78 -25.50
CA LYS A 286 5.16 -3.55 -24.85
C LYS A 286 4.73 -3.43 -23.39
N ALA A 287 3.63 -4.08 -23.03
CA ALA A 287 3.11 -4.08 -21.67
C ALA A 287 2.67 -5.47 -21.21
N GLU A 288 2.82 -5.72 -19.92
CA GLU A 288 2.34 -6.91 -19.23
C GLU A 288 1.25 -6.51 -18.23
N ILE A 289 0.11 -7.20 -18.23
CA ILE A 289 -0.94 -6.97 -17.24
C ILE A 289 -0.67 -7.84 -16.01
N ILE A 290 -0.58 -7.20 -14.85
CA ILE A 290 -0.37 -7.85 -13.56
C ILE A 290 -1.70 -7.84 -12.80
N PRO A 291 -2.37 -9.00 -12.64
CA PRO A 291 -3.54 -9.08 -11.79
C PRO A 291 -3.09 -8.91 -10.33
N GLY A 292 -3.59 -7.85 -9.69
CA GLY A 292 -3.34 -7.60 -8.28
C GLY A 292 -4.38 -8.23 -7.37
N VAL A 293 -4.49 -7.66 -6.18
CA VAL A 293 -5.41 -8.12 -5.14
C VAL A 293 -6.23 -6.93 -4.63
N LEU A 294 -7.55 -7.14 -4.57
CA LEU A 294 -8.48 -6.22 -3.93
C LEU A 294 -8.93 -6.83 -2.60
N PHE A 295 -8.55 -6.21 -1.48
CA PHE A 295 -9.02 -6.58 -0.15
C PHE A 295 -10.17 -5.66 0.31
N ILE A 296 -11.32 -6.25 0.64
CA ILE A 296 -12.49 -5.57 1.17
C ILE A 296 -12.71 -6.00 2.61
N ASP A 297 -12.44 -5.11 3.56
CA ASP A 297 -12.73 -5.35 4.98
C ASP A 297 -14.21 -5.05 5.29
N GLU A 298 -14.73 -5.75 6.29
CA GLU A 298 -16.12 -5.62 6.76
C GLU A 298 -17.17 -5.75 5.66
N VAL A 299 -17.02 -6.73 4.76
CA VAL A 299 -17.85 -6.88 3.55
C VAL A 299 -19.36 -6.90 3.80
N HIS A 300 -19.80 -7.34 4.98
CA HIS A 300 -21.20 -7.33 5.42
C HIS A 300 -21.83 -5.93 5.47
N MET A 301 -21.02 -4.87 5.40
CA MET A 301 -21.47 -3.48 5.33
C MET A 301 -21.85 -3.05 3.91
N LEU A 302 -21.55 -3.83 2.87
CA LEU A 302 -22.01 -3.57 1.51
C LEU A 302 -23.51 -3.88 1.36
N ASP A 303 -24.13 -3.26 0.35
CA ASP A 303 -25.52 -3.50 -0.01
C ASP A 303 -25.67 -4.43 -1.22
N ILE A 304 -26.91 -4.83 -1.50
CA ILE A 304 -27.25 -5.74 -2.60
C ILE A 304 -26.82 -5.21 -3.98
N GLU A 305 -26.81 -3.89 -4.19
CA GLU A 305 -26.36 -3.28 -5.45
C GLU A 305 -24.85 -3.45 -5.63
N CYS A 306 -24.07 -3.25 -4.56
CA CYS A 306 -22.64 -3.53 -4.55
C CYS A 306 -22.35 -5.00 -4.84
N PHE A 307 -23.09 -5.93 -4.24
CA PHE A 307 -22.90 -7.36 -4.50
C PHE A 307 -23.26 -7.77 -5.93
N SER A 308 -24.33 -7.20 -6.49
CA SER A 308 -24.70 -7.42 -7.89
C SER A 308 -23.59 -6.93 -8.84
N PHE A 309 -23.03 -5.75 -8.56
CA PHE A 309 -21.87 -5.23 -9.29
C PHE A 309 -20.65 -6.15 -9.17
N LEU A 310 -20.32 -6.59 -7.94
CA LEU A 310 -19.20 -7.50 -7.69
C LEU A 310 -19.33 -8.82 -8.44
N ASN A 311 -20.53 -9.42 -8.47
CA ASN A 311 -20.79 -10.66 -9.19
C ASN A 311 -20.47 -10.52 -10.69
N ARG A 312 -20.90 -9.42 -11.32
CA ARG A 312 -20.59 -9.14 -12.73
C ARG A 312 -19.10 -8.82 -12.94
N ALA A 313 -18.49 -8.06 -12.03
CA ALA A 313 -17.10 -7.66 -12.15
C ALA A 313 -16.13 -8.85 -12.02
N LEU A 314 -16.48 -9.84 -11.19
CA LEU A 314 -15.71 -11.09 -11.02
C LEU A 314 -15.74 -11.99 -12.25
N GLU A 315 -16.71 -11.85 -13.15
CA GLU A 315 -16.77 -12.62 -14.40
C GLU A 315 -15.79 -12.12 -15.47
N ASN A 316 -15.20 -10.93 -15.28
CA ASN A 316 -14.26 -10.36 -16.24
C ASN A 316 -12.91 -11.08 -16.19
N GLU A 317 -12.31 -11.35 -17.36
CA GLU A 317 -11.01 -12.03 -17.49
C GLU A 317 -9.86 -11.27 -16.83
N LEU A 318 -9.94 -9.93 -16.78
CA LEU A 318 -8.94 -9.09 -16.13
C LEU A 318 -9.24 -8.81 -14.66
N ALA A 319 -10.23 -9.48 -14.07
CA ALA A 319 -10.61 -9.23 -12.68
C ALA A 319 -9.49 -9.66 -11.71
N PRO A 320 -9.09 -8.78 -10.78
CA PRO A 320 -8.10 -9.09 -9.75
C PRO A 320 -8.64 -10.16 -8.79
N LEU A 321 -7.76 -10.74 -7.98
CA LEU A 321 -8.20 -11.59 -6.86
C LEU A 321 -8.94 -10.72 -5.84
N VAL A 322 -10.20 -11.02 -5.58
CA VAL A 322 -10.98 -10.31 -4.56
C VAL A 322 -10.94 -11.09 -3.25
N ILE A 323 -10.38 -10.49 -2.21
CA ILE A 323 -10.35 -11.04 -0.86
C ILE A 323 -11.30 -10.22 0.01
N MET A 324 -12.25 -10.88 0.65
CA MET A 324 -13.21 -10.25 1.53
C MET A 324 -12.99 -10.72 2.97
N ALA A 325 -13.29 -9.87 3.95
CA ALA A 325 -13.30 -10.26 5.35
C ALA A 325 -14.67 -9.99 5.99
N SER A 326 -15.18 -10.97 6.74
CA SER A 326 -16.37 -10.81 7.56
C SER A 326 -16.14 -11.34 8.97
N ASN A 327 -16.60 -10.57 9.95
CA ASN A 327 -16.65 -10.94 11.36
C ASN A 327 -18.05 -11.38 11.81
N ARG A 328 -19.05 -11.33 10.92
CA ARG A 328 -20.45 -11.69 11.24
C ARG A 328 -20.77 -13.12 10.81
N GLY A 329 -21.53 -13.82 11.66
CA GLY A 329 -22.08 -15.14 11.37
C GLY A 329 -23.32 -15.05 10.48
N MET A 330 -24.45 -14.60 11.03
CA MET A 330 -25.70 -14.37 10.30
C MET A 330 -26.04 -12.88 10.32
N ALA A 331 -26.06 -12.23 9.16
CA ALA A 331 -26.33 -10.80 9.05
C ALA A 331 -27.36 -10.52 7.96
N ARG A 332 -28.08 -9.41 8.10
CA ARG A 332 -29.02 -8.93 7.08
C ARG A 332 -28.23 -8.38 5.90
N VAL A 333 -28.58 -8.80 4.68
CA VAL A 333 -28.03 -8.19 3.46
C VAL A 333 -28.63 -6.79 3.34
N ARG A 334 -27.79 -5.75 3.43
CA ARG A 334 -28.25 -4.36 3.41
C ARG A 334 -28.98 -4.07 2.08
N GLY A 335 -30.09 -3.34 2.19
CA GLY A 335 -31.01 -3.10 1.06
C GLY A 335 -32.11 -4.17 0.89
N THR A 336 -32.04 -5.30 1.60
CA THR A 336 -33.08 -6.35 1.55
C THR A 336 -33.63 -6.62 2.95
N LYS A 337 -34.65 -7.49 3.10
CA LYS A 337 -35.09 -8.03 4.40
C LYS A 337 -34.46 -9.38 4.75
N ILE A 338 -33.65 -9.94 3.85
CA ILE A 338 -33.14 -11.30 3.95
C ILE A 338 -31.91 -11.32 4.87
N ARG A 339 -31.86 -12.31 5.76
CA ARG A 339 -30.66 -12.65 6.55
C ARG A 339 -29.93 -13.81 5.87
N SER A 340 -28.62 -13.69 5.77
CA SER A 340 -27.77 -14.70 5.13
C SER A 340 -26.44 -14.86 5.86
N PRO A 341 -25.74 -15.99 5.65
CA PRO A 341 -24.40 -16.19 6.18
C PRO A 341 -23.46 -15.06 5.75
N HIS A 342 -22.72 -14.52 6.71
CA HIS A 342 -21.77 -13.43 6.55
C HIS A 342 -22.35 -12.11 6.02
N GLY A 343 -23.68 -12.00 5.85
CA GLY A 343 -24.34 -10.85 5.23
C GLY A 343 -24.15 -10.80 3.72
N LEU A 344 -23.85 -11.92 3.07
CA LEU A 344 -23.63 -12.02 1.63
C LEU A 344 -24.82 -12.68 0.93
N PRO A 345 -25.20 -12.27 -0.30
CA PRO A 345 -26.19 -12.99 -1.10
C PRO A 345 -25.74 -14.42 -1.39
N VAL A 346 -26.70 -15.35 -1.51
CA VAL A 346 -26.42 -16.77 -1.77
C VAL A 346 -25.64 -16.95 -3.08
N ASP A 347 -25.99 -16.18 -4.12
CA ASP A 347 -25.32 -16.23 -5.42
C ASP A 347 -23.82 -15.92 -5.35
N LEU A 348 -23.42 -15.02 -4.45
CA LEU A 348 -22.01 -14.68 -4.25
C LEU A 348 -21.33 -15.71 -3.33
N LEU A 349 -22.03 -16.22 -2.31
CA LEU A 349 -21.50 -17.27 -1.43
C LEU A 349 -21.10 -18.53 -2.21
N ASP A 350 -21.89 -18.93 -3.20
CA ASP A 350 -21.60 -20.11 -4.04
C ASP A 350 -20.34 -19.94 -4.90
N ARG A 351 -19.93 -18.69 -5.18
CA ARG A 351 -18.74 -18.36 -5.98
C ARG A 351 -17.48 -18.18 -5.14
N VAL A 352 -17.63 -18.02 -3.82
CA VAL A 352 -16.54 -17.59 -2.93
C VAL A 352 -15.92 -18.75 -2.17
N LEU A 353 -14.60 -18.80 -2.14
CA LEU A 353 -13.86 -19.74 -1.31
C LEU A 353 -13.78 -19.22 0.13
N ILE A 354 -14.49 -19.88 1.06
CA ILE A 354 -14.54 -19.47 2.46
C ILE A 354 -13.38 -20.11 3.24
N VAL A 355 -12.54 -19.28 3.84
CA VAL A 355 -11.48 -19.69 4.76
C VAL A 355 -11.84 -19.24 6.17
N SER A 356 -12.04 -20.20 7.07
CA SER A 356 -12.31 -19.91 8.47
C SER A 356 -11.03 -19.66 9.26
N THR A 357 -11.06 -18.62 10.10
CA THR A 357 -10.04 -18.32 11.11
C THR A 357 -10.56 -18.72 12.48
N LYS A 358 -9.68 -19.18 13.36
CA LYS A 358 -10.03 -19.63 14.72
C LYS A 358 -9.54 -18.63 15.77
N PRO A 359 -10.11 -18.60 16.98
CA PRO A 359 -9.47 -17.93 18.11
C PRO A 359 -8.05 -18.45 18.33
N TYR A 360 -7.16 -17.57 18.75
CA TYR A 360 -5.77 -17.93 19.09
C TYR A 360 -5.71 -18.70 20.41
N THR A 361 -4.69 -19.55 20.54
CA THR A 361 -4.36 -20.21 21.81
C THR A 361 -3.58 -19.25 22.72
N ALA A 362 -3.50 -19.55 24.02
CA ALA A 362 -2.71 -18.77 24.97
C ALA A 362 -1.24 -18.63 24.52
N GLU A 363 -0.67 -19.72 24.02
CA GLU A 363 0.70 -19.76 23.50
C GLU A 363 0.88 -18.84 22.29
N ASP A 364 -0.07 -18.87 21.34
CA ASP A 364 -0.05 -17.95 20.19
C ASP A 364 -0.15 -16.48 20.64
N ILE A 365 -1.01 -16.18 21.63
CA ILE A 365 -1.20 -14.82 22.15
C ILE A 365 0.10 -14.29 22.77
N VAL A 366 0.80 -15.11 23.56
CA VAL A 366 2.08 -14.74 24.17
C VAL A 366 3.09 -14.35 23.08
N GLU A 367 3.22 -15.18 22.05
CA GLU A 367 4.15 -14.93 20.95
C GLU A 367 3.76 -13.69 20.13
N ILE A 368 2.46 -13.47 19.89
CA ILE A 368 1.97 -12.25 19.23
C ILE A 368 2.31 -11.00 20.06
N ILE A 369 2.10 -11.03 21.37
CA ILE A 369 2.43 -9.91 22.26
C ILE A 369 3.94 -9.63 22.23
N LYS A 370 4.78 -10.66 22.27
CA LYS A 370 6.25 -10.50 22.18
C LYS A 370 6.67 -9.82 20.88
N ILE A 371 6.17 -10.29 19.73
CA ILE A 371 6.48 -9.68 18.42
C ILE A 371 6.04 -8.21 18.40
N ARG A 372 4.88 -7.90 18.99
CA ARG A 372 4.40 -6.51 19.09
C ARG A 372 5.24 -5.65 20.01
N CYS A 373 5.76 -6.22 21.10
CA CYS A 373 6.70 -5.53 21.98
C CYS A 373 8.03 -5.25 21.29
N ASP A 374 8.54 -6.20 20.50
CA ASP A 374 9.76 -6.02 19.73
C ASP A 374 9.59 -4.93 18.64
N GLU A 375 8.43 -4.91 17.97
CA GLU A 375 8.10 -3.91 16.95
C GLU A 375 7.91 -2.50 17.55
N GLU A 376 7.35 -2.40 18.75
CA GLU A 376 7.14 -1.13 19.47
C GLU A 376 8.35 -0.71 20.33
N ASP A 377 9.42 -1.51 20.38
CA ASP A 377 10.58 -1.36 21.28
C ASP A 377 10.18 -1.18 22.75
N VAL A 378 9.27 -2.04 23.21
CA VAL A 378 8.73 -2.07 24.59
C VAL A 378 9.22 -3.30 25.33
N LYS A 379 9.78 -3.11 26.52
CA LYS A 379 10.28 -4.23 27.34
C LYS A 379 9.29 -4.53 28.47
N LEU A 380 8.65 -5.70 28.41
CA LEU A 380 7.76 -6.19 29.46
C LEU A 380 8.51 -7.04 30.48
N THR A 381 8.15 -6.94 31.76
CA THR A 381 8.52 -7.96 32.75
C THR A 381 7.77 -9.27 32.50
N ALA A 382 8.29 -10.39 32.98
CA ALA A 382 7.64 -11.70 32.83
C ALA A 382 6.24 -11.71 33.47
N GLY A 383 6.07 -11.08 34.64
CA GLY A 383 4.78 -10.94 35.30
C GLY A 383 3.79 -10.09 34.49
N ALA A 384 4.25 -8.98 33.90
CA ALA A 384 3.43 -8.15 33.03
C ALA A 384 2.96 -8.91 31.79
N LEU A 385 3.83 -9.72 31.17
CA LEU A 385 3.48 -10.54 30.00
C LEU A 385 2.38 -11.56 30.32
N THR A 386 2.47 -12.25 31.45
CA THR A 386 1.44 -13.21 31.88
C THR A 386 0.10 -12.52 32.14
N VAL A 387 0.11 -11.38 32.83
CA VAL A 387 -1.12 -10.61 33.12
C VAL A 387 -1.74 -10.10 31.82
N LEU A 388 -0.94 -9.55 30.91
CA LEU A 388 -1.42 -9.04 29.62
C LEU A 388 -2.01 -10.15 28.74
N THR A 389 -1.42 -11.34 28.77
CA THR A 389 -1.94 -12.52 28.08
C THR A 389 -3.32 -12.91 28.62
N SER A 390 -3.47 -12.99 29.94
CA SER A 390 -4.75 -13.27 30.58
C SER A 390 -5.82 -12.20 30.27
N MET A 391 -5.42 -10.92 30.23
CA MET A 391 -6.31 -9.84 29.79
C MET A 391 -6.78 -10.04 28.34
N ALA A 392 -5.89 -10.48 27.44
CA ALA A 392 -6.23 -10.72 26.04
C ALA A 392 -7.24 -11.86 25.85
N GLU A 393 -7.18 -12.90 26.68
CA GLU A 393 -8.12 -14.02 26.68
C GLU A 393 -9.53 -13.61 27.17
N GLN A 394 -9.60 -12.78 28.21
CA GLN A 394 -10.88 -12.34 28.78
C GLN A 394 -11.58 -11.26 27.93
N THR A 395 -10.78 -10.42 27.26
CA THR A 395 -11.26 -9.28 26.47
C THR A 395 -11.10 -9.52 24.96
N THR A 396 -10.20 -8.79 24.30
CA THR A 396 -9.82 -8.98 22.89
C THR A 396 -8.32 -8.73 22.74
N LEU A 397 -7.68 -9.43 21.80
CA LEU A 397 -6.27 -9.23 21.48
C LEU A 397 -5.99 -7.77 21.08
N ARG A 398 -6.88 -7.12 20.33
CA ARG A 398 -6.74 -5.71 19.96
C ARG A 398 -6.66 -4.78 21.18
N TYR A 399 -7.51 -5.01 22.18
CA TYR A 399 -7.47 -4.22 23.41
C TYR A 399 -6.16 -4.42 24.17
N ALA A 400 -5.72 -5.67 24.34
CA ALA A 400 -4.46 -5.99 25.02
C ALA A 400 -3.25 -5.35 24.31
N LEU A 401 -3.17 -5.41 22.98
CA LEU A 401 -2.08 -4.79 22.23
C LEU A 401 -2.05 -3.26 22.39
N ASN A 402 -3.21 -2.59 22.41
CA ASN A 402 -3.27 -1.15 22.67
C ASN A 402 -2.79 -0.77 24.08
N LEU A 403 -2.89 -1.69 25.05
CA LEU A 403 -2.38 -1.46 26.40
C LEU A 403 -0.84 -1.45 26.48
N ILE A 404 -0.12 -2.02 25.51
CA ILE A 404 1.36 -2.06 25.50
C ILE A 404 1.91 -0.63 25.45
N SER A 405 1.56 0.12 24.40
CA SER A 405 1.98 1.51 24.20
C SER A 405 1.57 2.44 25.36
N THR A 406 0.34 2.31 25.87
CA THR A 406 -0.12 3.15 27.00
C THR A 406 0.60 2.82 28.31
N SER A 407 0.90 1.55 28.56
CA SER A 407 1.64 1.13 29.75
C SER A 407 3.12 1.51 29.67
N GLN A 408 3.72 1.53 28.48
CA GLN A 408 5.06 2.08 28.28
C GLN A 408 5.13 3.56 28.65
N MET A 409 4.10 4.35 28.33
CA MET A 409 4.04 5.76 28.74
C MET A 409 3.98 5.91 30.26
N LEU A 410 3.22 5.06 30.95
CA LEU A 410 3.16 5.05 32.41
C LEU A 410 4.49 4.62 33.05
N ALA A 411 5.16 3.61 32.47
CA ALA A 411 6.49 3.18 32.89
C ALA A 411 7.52 4.31 32.75
N ARG A 412 7.53 5.01 31.60
CA ARG A 412 8.39 6.18 31.37
C ARG A 412 8.09 7.31 32.35
N LYS A 413 6.82 7.53 32.71
CA LYS A 413 6.42 8.53 33.71
C LYS A 413 7.00 8.23 35.10
N ARG A 414 7.14 6.95 35.47
CA ARG A 414 7.85 6.53 36.69
C ARG A 414 9.36 6.39 36.51
N LYS A 415 9.92 6.85 35.39
CA LYS A 415 11.35 6.77 35.02
C LYS A 415 11.88 5.33 34.95
N SER A 416 11.06 4.41 34.45
CA SER A 416 11.45 3.03 34.17
C SER A 416 11.27 2.71 32.70
N ASP A 417 12.22 1.97 32.14
CA ASP A 417 12.16 1.50 30.75
C ASP A 417 11.40 0.18 30.62
N LEU A 418 11.36 -0.62 31.69
CA LEU A 418 10.60 -1.87 31.77
C LEU A 418 9.17 -1.60 32.21
N VAL A 419 8.18 -2.21 31.57
CA VAL A 419 6.76 -2.17 31.95
C VAL A 419 6.44 -3.27 32.97
N ASP A 420 5.84 -2.88 34.09
CA ASP A 420 5.48 -3.78 35.19
C ASP A 420 3.95 -3.95 35.32
N VAL A 421 3.52 -4.91 36.13
CA VAL A 421 2.12 -5.22 36.38
C VAL A 421 1.34 -4.01 36.90
N GLU A 422 1.99 -3.14 37.69
CA GLU A 422 1.35 -1.92 38.18
C GLU A 422 0.98 -0.95 37.05
N ASP A 423 1.84 -0.83 36.03
CA ASP A 423 1.58 0.03 34.88
C ASP A 423 0.38 -0.50 34.08
N LEU A 424 0.35 -1.82 33.83
CA LEU A 424 -0.79 -2.47 33.17
C LEU A 424 -2.09 -2.29 33.96
N ARG A 425 -2.06 -2.44 35.28
CA ARG A 425 -3.22 -2.25 36.15
C ARG A 425 -3.75 -0.82 36.09
N ARG A 426 -2.86 0.17 36.06
CA ARG A 426 -3.22 1.59 35.90
C ARG A 426 -3.80 1.85 34.51
N SER A 427 -3.18 1.34 33.45
CA SER A 427 -3.71 1.45 32.08
C SER A 427 -5.11 0.81 31.96
N TYR A 428 -5.31 -0.38 32.53
CA TYR A 428 -6.59 -1.07 32.56
C TYR A 428 -7.67 -0.31 33.35
N ALA A 429 -7.28 0.45 34.39
CA ALA A 429 -8.20 1.30 35.14
C ALA A 429 -8.62 2.56 34.35
N TYR A 430 -7.71 3.13 33.56
CA TYR A 430 -8.01 4.31 32.73
C TYR A 430 -8.79 3.97 31.47
N PHE A 431 -8.46 2.87 30.79
CA PHE A 431 -9.04 2.50 29.52
C PHE A 431 -9.97 1.29 29.68
N MET A 432 -11.27 1.49 29.49
CA MET A 432 -12.25 0.41 29.54
C MET A 432 -12.26 -0.39 28.22
N ASP A 433 -12.47 -1.71 28.31
CA ASP A 433 -12.80 -2.52 27.14
C ASP A 433 -14.30 -2.41 26.81
N GLU A 434 -14.71 -2.96 25.66
CA GLU A 434 -16.10 -2.92 25.19
C GLU A 434 -17.10 -3.46 26.23
N LYS A 435 -16.81 -4.62 26.86
CA LYS A 435 -17.74 -5.27 27.79
C LYS A 435 -17.92 -4.40 29.04
N ARG A 436 -16.82 -3.93 29.62
CA ARG A 436 -16.85 -3.02 30.78
C ARG A 436 -17.51 -1.69 30.46
N SER A 437 -17.29 -1.15 29.26
CA SER A 437 -17.94 0.08 28.82
C SER A 437 -19.46 -0.08 28.71
N VAL A 438 -19.95 -1.21 28.19
CA VAL A 438 -21.38 -1.51 28.10
C VAL A 438 -21.99 -1.64 29.49
N GLU A 439 -21.32 -2.32 30.43
CA GLU A 439 -21.77 -2.43 31.82
C GLU A 439 -21.80 -1.08 32.54
N TRP A 440 -20.77 -0.25 32.33
CA TRP A 440 -20.71 1.09 32.90
C TRP A 440 -21.84 1.98 32.39
N ILE A 441 -22.14 1.94 31.08
CA ILE A 441 -23.29 2.67 30.49
C ILE A 441 -24.61 2.20 31.12
N LYS A 442 -24.80 0.88 31.28
CA LYS A 442 -26.00 0.33 31.94
C LYS A 442 -26.13 0.79 33.38
N ALA A 443 -25.02 0.88 34.12
CA ALA A 443 -25.03 1.38 35.50
C ALA A 443 -25.36 2.88 35.57
N GLN A 444 -25.05 3.64 34.52
CA GLN A 444 -25.30 5.09 34.44
C GLN A 444 -26.58 5.47 33.69
N GLN A 445 -27.52 4.53 33.55
CA GLN A 445 -28.71 4.67 32.71
C GLN A 445 -29.60 5.88 33.05
N SER A 446 -29.51 6.43 34.26
CA SER A 446 -30.26 7.60 34.71
C SER A 446 -29.55 8.95 34.48
N THR A 447 -28.25 8.94 34.22
CA THR A 447 -27.42 10.17 34.14
C THR A 447 -27.00 10.48 32.70
N LEU A 448 -26.87 9.44 31.87
CA LEU A 448 -26.59 9.59 30.45
C LEU A 448 -27.90 9.81 29.68
N ILE A 449 -27.85 10.66 28.67
CA ILE A 449 -28.98 10.84 27.75
C ILE A 449 -28.98 9.63 26.82
N PHE A 450 -30.05 8.83 26.86
CA PHE A 450 -30.29 7.75 25.92
C PHE A 450 -31.23 8.26 24.83
N GLU A 451 -30.76 8.34 23.59
CA GLU A 451 -31.67 8.28 22.45
C GLU A 451 -32.05 6.81 22.28
N GLU A 452 -33.18 6.40 22.87
CA GLU A 452 -33.76 5.10 22.56
C GLU A 452 -34.11 5.08 21.07
N ILE A 453 -33.37 4.33 20.27
CA ILE A 453 -33.91 3.81 19.01
C ILE A 453 -35.00 2.83 19.45
N PRO A 454 -36.29 3.06 19.13
CA PRO A 454 -37.34 2.15 19.54
C PRO A 454 -37.00 0.75 19.01
N ARG A 455 -36.81 -0.19 19.94
CA ARG A 455 -36.85 -1.61 19.61
C ARG A 455 -38.26 -1.88 19.12
N HIS A 456 -38.46 -1.93 17.81
CA HIS A 456 -39.63 -2.62 17.28
C HIS A 456 -39.55 -4.06 17.78
N GLU A 457 -40.53 -4.41 18.62
CA GLU A 457 -40.82 -5.75 19.08
C GLU A 457 -41.03 -6.68 17.87
N GLU A 458 -39.98 -7.39 17.44
CA GLU A 458 -40.10 -8.53 16.51
C GLU A 458 -39.36 -9.80 17.02
N ASP A 459 -38.92 -9.83 18.28
CA ASP A 459 -38.31 -11.03 18.90
C ASP A 459 -39.23 -11.70 19.95
N SER A 460 -40.54 -11.46 19.89
CA SER A 460 -41.53 -12.20 20.69
C SER A 460 -42.58 -12.87 19.80
N MET A 461 -42.16 -13.86 19.02
CA MET A 461 -42.98 -15.00 18.61
C MET A 461 -42.06 -16.03 17.96
N ASP A 462 -41.53 -16.94 18.78
CA ASP A 462 -41.77 -18.38 18.61
C ASP A 462 -41.08 -19.13 19.76
N VAL A 463 -41.89 -19.45 20.76
CA VAL A 463 -41.64 -20.50 21.75
C VAL A 463 -42.62 -21.62 21.44
N SER A 464 -42.10 -22.72 20.89
CA SER A 464 -42.53 -24.11 21.17
C SER A 464 -41.59 -25.08 20.49
#